data_AF-A0A3B1DUE4-F1
#
_entry.id   AF-A0A3B1DUE4-F1
#
_cell.length_a   1.000
_cell.length_b   1.000
_cell.length_c   1.000
_cell.angle_alpha   90.00
_cell.angle_beta   90.00
_cell.angle_gamma   90.00
#
_symmetry.space_group_name_H-M   'P 1'
#
loop_
_entity.id
_entity.type
_entity.pdbx_description
1 polymer ?
#
loop_
_entity_poly.entity_id
_entity_poly.type
_entity_poly.pdbx_seq_one_letter_code
_entity_poly.pdbx_strand_id
1 'polypeptide(L)'
;MIKKLDSNIYNENEFINNLDSIYYIGNTNLLHRPKIGIVGSRHPNDYAKQLIGQISNKLSNTGICIVSGGAMGIDAISHKNAGTTNTIMVAGTGLDKRYPKINSQLIEDIENNGLVISQFEAGMPSLPRNFAIRNKIIVELSKILIVAYADKNSGTMRSINYALKNDTDVYVLPHRLGQSDGTNDLLQRGLATAIYDVDKFVSKFSKIQKDDGTIDGLLQYCQTNPVYDEAISQYGAKIFEYELQGKIYVKNGIINIQ
;
A
#
# COMPACT_ATOMS: atom_id res chain seq x y z
N MET A 1 4.62 3.57 -21.63
CA MET A 1 3.59 4.23 -22.48
C MET A 1 2.35 4.45 -21.62
N ILE A 2 1.76 5.65 -21.64
CA ILE A 2 0.55 5.99 -20.86
C ILE A 2 -0.65 5.27 -21.47
N LYS A 3 -1.43 4.58 -20.65
CA LYS A 3 -2.64 3.87 -21.06
C LYS A 3 -3.84 4.39 -20.27
N LYS A 4 -5.05 4.27 -20.83
CA LYS A 4 -6.30 4.49 -20.10
C LYS A 4 -6.71 3.17 -19.44
N LEU A 5 -7.15 3.22 -18.19
CA LEU A 5 -7.68 2.08 -17.46
C LEU A 5 -9.11 1.83 -17.97
N ASP A 6 -9.36 0.63 -18.47
CA ASP A 6 -10.71 0.19 -18.80
C ASP A 6 -11.43 -0.22 -17.52
N SER A 7 -12.73 0.06 -17.43
CA SER A 7 -13.56 -0.25 -16.25
C SER A 7 -13.46 -1.72 -15.84
N ASN A 8 -13.29 -2.63 -16.81
CA ASN A 8 -13.16 -4.07 -16.57
C ASN A 8 -11.91 -4.49 -15.78
N ILE A 9 -10.88 -3.64 -15.68
CA ILE A 9 -9.61 -3.97 -15.02
C ILE A 9 -9.73 -3.89 -13.49
N TYR A 10 -10.69 -3.13 -12.96
CA TYR A 10 -10.85 -2.99 -11.51
C TYR A 10 -12.31 -2.87 -11.08
N ASN A 11 -13.07 -3.94 -11.31
CA ASN A 11 -14.51 -4.00 -11.02
C ASN A 11 -14.88 -3.91 -9.53
N GLU A 12 -13.93 -4.11 -8.61
CA GLU A 12 -14.18 -4.21 -7.17
C GLU A 12 -14.28 -2.85 -6.44
N ASN A 13 -13.99 -1.74 -7.11
CA ASN A 13 -14.03 -0.41 -6.48
C ASN A 13 -14.98 0.52 -7.24
N GLU A 14 -16.16 0.70 -6.67
CA GLU A 14 -17.23 1.54 -7.23
C GLU A 14 -16.78 2.99 -7.45
N PHE A 15 -15.94 3.53 -6.56
CA PHE A 15 -15.41 4.89 -6.71
C PHE A 15 -14.58 5.04 -7.99
N ILE A 16 -13.64 4.12 -8.24
CA ILE A 16 -12.83 4.14 -9.47
C ILE A 16 -13.70 3.96 -10.72
N ASN A 17 -14.69 3.08 -10.66
CA ASN A 17 -15.60 2.84 -11.78
C ASN A 17 -16.49 4.04 -12.11
N ASN A 18 -16.73 4.91 -11.12
CA ASN A 18 -17.47 6.16 -11.28
C ASN A 18 -16.60 7.35 -11.72
N LEU A 19 -15.29 7.18 -11.91
CA LEU A 19 -14.45 8.24 -12.48
C LEU A 19 -14.48 8.18 -14.01
N ASP A 20 -14.68 9.34 -14.66
CA ASP A 20 -14.73 9.47 -16.12
C ASP A 20 -13.52 8.86 -16.85
N SER A 21 -12.34 8.99 -16.23
CA SER A 21 -11.10 8.42 -16.75
C SER A 21 -10.04 8.25 -15.66
N ILE A 22 -9.34 7.11 -15.71
CA ILE A 22 -8.06 6.91 -15.03
C ILE A 22 -7.03 6.51 -16.07
N TYR A 23 -5.85 7.13 -16.00
CA TYR A 23 -4.68 6.79 -16.80
C TYR A 23 -3.65 6.09 -15.92
N TYR A 24 -2.85 5.20 -16.50
CA TYR A 24 -1.82 4.48 -15.76
C TYR A 24 -0.52 4.25 -16.56
N ILE A 25 0.55 4.01 -15.82
CA ILE A 25 1.83 3.43 -16.27
C ILE A 25 2.22 2.37 -15.25
N GLY A 26 2.63 1.19 -15.71
CA GLY A 26 3.12 0.10 -14.86
C GLY A 26 2.15 -1.07 -14.71
N ASN A 27 2.26 -1.78 -13.59
CA ASN A 27 1.63 -3.06 -13.30
C ASN A 27 0.24 -2.91 -12.64
N THR A 28 -0.83 -3.07 -13.42
CA THR A 28 -2.21 -2.98 -12.94
C THR A 28 -2.61 -4.11 -11.99
N ASN A 29 -1.87 -5.22 -11.91
CA ASN A 29 -2.18 -6.31 -10.98
C ASN A 29 -2.14 -5.86 -9.52
N LEU A 30 -1.42 -4.76 -9.21
CA LEU A 30 -1.41 -4.16 -7.88
C LEU A 30 -2.78 -3.64 -7.43
N LEU A 31 -3.69 -3.34 -8.36
CA LEU A 31 -5.06 -2.92 -8.04
C LEU A 31 -5.83 -4.03 -7.31
N HIS A 32 -5.53 -5.30 -7.56
CA HIS A 32 -6.20 -6.44 -6.90
C HIS A 32 -5.63 -6.78 -5.51
N ARG A 33 -4.52 -6.17 -5.10
CA ARG A 33 -3.94 -6.42 -3.77
C ARG A 33 -4.70 -5.66 -2.68
N PRO A 34 -4.69 -6.13 -1.42
CA PRO A 34 -5.08 -5.30 -0.29
C PRO A 34 -4.22 -4.03 -0.26
N LYS A 35 -4.83 -2.87 0.00
CA LYS A 35 -4.18 -1.56 -0.11
C LYS A 35 -4.26 -0.77 1.18
N ILE A 36 -3.15 -0.15 1.56
CA ILE A 36 -3.08 0.80 2.68
C ILE A 36 -2.52 2.14 2.18
N GLY A 37 -3.24 3.20 2.49
CA GLY A 37 -2.88 4.56 2.12
C GLY A 37 -1.90 5.11 3.13
N ILE A 38 -0.82 5.74 2.68
CA ILE A 38 0.12 6.43 3.55
C ILE A 38 0.32 7.86 3.05
N VAL A 39 0.07 8.83 3.93
CA VAL A 39 0.22 10.26 3.62
C VAL A 39 0.90 10.99 4.78
N GLY A 40 1.48 12.15 4.50
CA GLY A 40 2.05 12.98 5.55
C GLY A 40 2.75 14.23 5.06
N SER A 41 3.49 14.86 5.96
CA SER A 41 4.24 16.08 5.70
C SER A 41 5.33 15.87 4.65
N ARG A 42 5.61 16.94 3.90
CA ARG A 42 6.77 17.04 3.01
C ARG A 42 8.09 17.21 3.76
N HIS A 43 8.01 17.64 5.02
CA HIS A 43 9.15 17.88 5.92
C HIS A 43 8.91 17.19 7.27
N PRO A 44 8.81 15.85 7.31
CA PRO A 44 8.63 15.12 8.57
C PRO A 44 9.91 15.15 9.42
N ASN A 45 9.77 14.93 10.73
CA ASN A 45 10.91 14.69 11.61
C ASN A 45 11.52 13.30 11.37
N ASP A 46 12.74 13.05 11.88
CA ASP A 46 13.46 11.80 11.59
C ASP A 46 12.77 10.57 12.20
N TYR A 47 12.10 10.73 13.34
CA TYR A 47 11.28 9.70 13.95
C TYR A 47 10.19 9.19 12.99
N ALA A 48 9.42 10.10 12.39
CA ALA A 48 8.37 9.74 11.45
C ALA A 48 8.94 9.13 10.16
N LYS A 49 10.10 9.61 9.68
CA LYS A 49 10.80 9.03 8.52
C LYS A 49 11.20 7.57 8.78
N GLN A 50 11.79 7.29 9.94
CA GLN A 50 12.25 5.96 10.30
C GLN A 50 11.08 4.99 10.45
N LEU A 51 10.06 5.37 11.23
CA LEU A 51 8.91 4.50 11.46
C LEU A 51 8.11 4.26 10.20
N ILE A 52 7.91 5.26 9.35
CA ILE A 52 7.16 5.03 8.11
C ILE A 52 7.93 4.15 7.14
N GLY A 53 9.26 4.28 7.08
CA GLY A 53 10.08 3.34 6.32
C GLY A 53 9.90 1.90 6.80
N GLN A 54 9.97 1.68 8.12
CA GLN A 54 9.77 0.36 8.73
C GLN A 54 8.36 -0.19 8.48
N ILE A 55 7.32 0.63 8.67
CA ILE A 55 5.91 0.24 8.47
C ILE A 55 5.66 -0.11 7.00
N SER A 56 6.08 0.75 6.06
CA SER A 56 5.90 0.50 4.63
C SER A 56 6.60 -0.77 4.17
N ASN A 57 7.82 -1.02 4.66
CA ASN A 57 8.54 -2.24 4.34
C ASN A 57 7.83 -3.49 4.88
N LYS A 58 7.45 -3.48 6.16
CA LYS A 58 6.77 -4.63 6.79
C LYS A 58 5.42 -4.93 6.15
N LEU A 59 4.59 -3.92 5.91
CA LEU A 59 3.30 -4.10 5.22
C LEU A 59 3.48 -4.62 3.78
N SER A 60 4.48 -4.09 3.06
CA SER A 60 4.77 -4.54 1.70
C SER A 60 5.20 -6.02 1.67
N ASN A 61 6.02 -6.44 2.61
CA ASN A 61 6.47 -7.83 2.74
C ASN A 61 5.33 -8.79 3.11
N THR A 62 4.23 -8.30 3.70
CA THR A 62 2.99 -9.07 3.92
C THR A 62 2.01 -8.93 2.75
N GLY A 63 2.50 -8.58 1.57
CA GLY A 63 1.73 -8.49 0.34
C GLY A 63 0.69 -7.36 0.26
N ILE A 64 0.71 -6.42 1.20
CA ILE A 64 -0.16 -5.23 1.19
C ILE A 64 0.49 -4.19 0.28
N CYS A 65 -0.27 -3.67 -0.66
CA CYS A 65 0.19 -2.62 -1.55
C CYS A 65 0.11 -1.25 -0.87
N ILE A 66 1.21 -0.50 -0.90
CA ILE A 66 1.24 0.86 -0.35
C ILE A 66 0.73 1.86 -1.39
N VAL A 67 -0.27 2.65 -1.04
CA VAL A 67 -0.84 3.71 -1.90
C VAL A 67 -0.43 5.07 -1.36
N SER A 68 0.17 5.91 -2.20
CA SER A 68 0.57 7.27 -1.79
C SER A 68 0.68 8.20 -2.99
N GLY A 69 1.04 9.47 -2.76
CA GLY A 69 1.00 10.52 -3.77
C GLY A 69 2.34 10.89 -4.41
N GLY A 70 3.45 10.22 -4.08
CA GLY A 70 4.78 10.55 -4.60
C GLY A 70 5.29 11.96 -4.24
N ALA A 71 4.67 12.68 -3.30
CA ALA A 71 5.19 13.96 -2.83
C ALA A 71 6.54 13.79 -2.11
N MET A 72 7.21 14.91 -1.82
CA MET A 72 8.37 14.89 -0.91
C MET A 72 7.98 14.36 0.48
N GLY A 73 8.97 13.91 1.26
CA GLY A 73 8.75 13.49 2.64
C GLY A 73 8.07 12.13 2.72
N ILE A 74 6.99 12.04 3.49
CA ILE A 74 6.34 10.77 3.86
C ILE A 74 5.96 9.93 2.64
N ASP A 75 5.37 10.52 1.61
CA ASP A 75 4.95 9.80 0.41
C ASP A 75 6.13 9.09 -0.28
N ALA A 76 7.21 9.83 -0.57
CA ALA A 76 8.42 9.26 -1.20
C ALA A 76 9.08 8.18 -0.33
N ILE A 77 9.15 8.39 0.98
CA ILE A 77 9.71 7.40 1.91
C ILE A 77 8.88 6.12 1.90
N SER A 78 7.55 6.25 1.85
CA SER A 78 6.63 5.12 1.83
C SER A 78 6.82 4.27 0.57
N HIS A 79 6.83 4.90 -0.61
CA HIS A 79 7.07 4.20 -1.88
C HIS A 79 8.45 3.52 -1.93
N LYS A 80 9.50 4.22 -1.48
CA LYS A 80 10.87 3.69 -1.49
C LYS A 80 10.99 2.45 -0.60
N ASN A 81 10.44 2.50 0.62
CA ASN A 81 10.57 1.39 1.57
C ASN A 81 9.59 0.24 1.30
N ALA A 82 8.50 0.49 0.57
CA ALA A 82 7.65 -0.56 0.03
C ALA A 82 8.35 -1.38 -1.08
N GLY A 83 9.49 -0.90 -1.61
CA GLY A 83 10.33 -1.63 -2.57
C GLY A 83 10.00 -1.37 -4.05
N THR A 84 9.31 -0.27 -4.36
CA THR A 84 8.83 0.20 -5.70
C THR A 84 8.02 -0.78 -6.57
N THR A 85 8.09 -2.08 -6.30
CA THR A 85 7.37 -3.17 -6.98
C THR A 85 5.97 -3.41 -6.41
N ASN A 86 5.74 -3.07 -5.13
CA ASN A 86 4.48 -3.28 -4.44
C ASN A 86 3.91 -1.96 -3.90
N THR A 87 3.73 -1.00 -4.81
CA THR A 87 3.19 0.31 -4.46
C THR A 87 2.46 0.95 -5.64
N ILE A 88 1.42 1.74 -5.31
CA ILE A 88 0.66 2.54 -6.26
C ILE A 88 0.86 4.01 -5.94
N MET A 89 1.44 4.76 -6.87
CA MET A 89 1.51 6.21 -6.81
C MET A 89 0.29 6.82 -7.51
N VAL A 90 -0.42 7.71 -6.81
CA VAL A 90 -1.52 8.50 -7.40
C VAL A 90 -1.00 9.90 -7.72
N ALA A 91 -0.87 10.24 -9.00
CA ALA A 91 -0.35 11.51 -9.46
C ALA A 91 -1.42 12.64 -9.43
N GLY A 92 -0.97 13.87 -9.19
CA GLY A 92 -1.80 15.09 -9.27
C GLY A 92 -1.66 15.84 -10.59
N THR A 93 -1.02 15.21 -11.58
CA THR A 93 -0.66 15.74 -12.90
C THR A 93 -1.02 14.72 -13.97
N GLY A 94 -0.94 15.09 -15.24
CA GLY A 94 -0.86 14.10 -16.31
C GLY A 94 0.38 13.22 -16.13
N LEU A 95 0.30 11.96 -16.56
CA LEU A 95 1.40 10.99 -16.41
C LEU A 95 2.59 11.26 -17.35
N ASP A 96 2.47 12.23 -18.25
CA ASP A 96 3.57 12.80 -19.04
C ASP A 96 4.48 13.72 -18.20
N LYS A 97 4.10 14.03 -16.95
CA LYS A 97 4.82 14.95 -16.06
C LYS A 97 5.15 14.27 -14.73
N ARG A 98 6.42 13.97 -14.52
CA ARG A 98 6.95 13.51 -13.23
C ARG A 98 7.03 14.70 -12.25
N TYR A 99 6.12 14.73 -11.27
CA TYR A 99 6.08 15.77 -10.24
C TYR A 99 6.03 15.15 -8.82
N PRO A 100 6.81 15.66 -7.85
CA PRO A 100 7.78 16.76 -7.98
C PRO A 100 9.07 16.28 -8.67
N LYS A 101 9.77 17.20 -9.36
CA LYS A 101 11.00 16.89 -10.11
C LYS A 101 12.09 16.22 -9.24
N ILE A 102 12.17 16.57 -7.96
CA ILE A 102 13.13 15.97 -7.02
C ILE A 102 12.95 14.46 -6.84
N ASN A 103 11.73 13.96 -7.04
CA ASN A 103 11.41 12.54 -6.95
C ASN A 103 11.37 11.87 -8.33
N SER A 104 11.87 12.50 -9.40
CA SER A 104 11.73 11.97 -10.77
C SER A 104 12.29 10.55 -10.92
N GLN A 105 13.42 10.25 -10.29
CA GLN A 105 14.01 8.91 -10.32
C GLN A 105 13.11 7.89 -9.61
N LEU A 106 12.61 8.22 -8.42
CA LEU A 106 11.68 7.35 -7.69
C LEU A 106 10.40 7.10 -8.49
N ILE A 107 9.87 8.13 -9.15
CA ILE A 107 8.66 8.02 -9.97
C ILE A 107 8.93 7.08 -11.15
N GLU A 108 10.08 7.23 -11.82
CA GLU A 108 10.50 6.34 -12.90
C GLU A 108 10.67 4.89 -12.43
N ASP A 109 11.24 4.68 -11.24
CA ASP A 109 11.38 3.34 -10.66
C ASP A 109 10.00 2.71 -10.40
N ILE A 110 9.00 3.49 -9.98
CA ILE A 110 7.61 3.01 -9.79
C ILE A 110 6.92 2.79 -11.14
N GLU A 111 7.13 3.66 -12.14
CA GLU A 111 6.60 3.46 -13.50
C GLU A 111 7.07 2.13 -14.10
N ASN A 112 8.32 1.74 -13.82
CA ASN A 112 8.93 0.52 -14.34
C ASN A 112 8.53 -0.75 -13.59
N ASN A 113 8.33 -0.66 -12.26
CA ASN A 113 8.20 -1.84 -11.39
C ASN A 113 6.86 -1.93 -10.66
N GLY A 114 6.26 -0.79 -10.33
CA GLY A 114 5.02 -0.66 -9.57
C GLY A 114 3.90 -0.16 -10.46
N LEU A 115 3.05 0.72 -9.93
CA LEU A 115 1.96 1.34 -10.68
C LEU A 115 1.88 2.83 -10.37
N VAL A 116 1.77 3.65 -11.42
CA VAL A 116 1.42 5.07 -11.31
C VAL A 116 0.08 5.27 -11.99
N ILE A 117 -0.86 5.91 -11.29
CA ILE A 117 -2.19 6.25 -11.82
C ILE A 117 -2.46 7.75 -11.72
N SER A 118 -3.32 8.26 -12.60
CA SER A 118 -3.82 9.64 -12.54
C SER A 118 -5.22 9.74 -13.10
N GLN A 119 -6.04 10.63 -12.56
CA GLN A 119 -7.33 11.00 -13.17
C GLN A 119 -7.16 12.06 -14.28
N PHE A 120 -5.95 12.60 -14.45
CA PHE A 120 -5.72 13.72 -15.35
C PHE A 120 -5.11 13.27 -16.67
N GLU A 121 -5.63 13.82 -17.76
CA GLU A 121 -5.10 13.64 -19.11
C GLU A 121 -3.66 14.17 -19.25
N ALA A 122 -2.98 13.67 -20.28
CA ALA A 122 -1.66 14.14 -20.65
C ALA A 122 -1.65 15.67 -20.86
N GLY A 123 -0.62 16.35 -20.37
CA GLY A 123 -0.48 17.79 -20.41
C GLY A 123 -0.99 18.50 -19.15
N MET A 124 -1.77 17.85 -18.28
CA MET A 124 -2.31 18.49 -17.08
C MET A 124 -1.20 18.93 -16.09
N PRO A 125 -1.07 20.24 -15.77
CA PRO A 125 -0.04 20.74 -14.86
C PRO A 125 -0.34 20.47 -13.37
N SER A 126 0.64 20.75 -12.51
CA SER A 126 0.54 20.62 -11.05
C SER A 126 -0.24 21.78 -10.42
N LEU A 127 -1.57 21.63 -10.32
CA LEU A 127 -2.43 22.63 -9.70
C LEU A 127 -2.80 22.29 -8.25
N PRO A 128 -2.90 23.27 -7.34
CA PRO A 128 -3.32 23.04 -5.95
C PRO A 128 -4.61 22.22 -5.80
N ARG A 129 -5.60 22.48 -6.66
CA ARG A 129 -6.87 21.76 -6.68
C ARG A 129 -6.71 20.28 -7.05
N ASN A 130 -5.76 19.96 -7.93
CA ASN A 130 -5.54 18.60 -8.40
C ASN A 130 -5.02 17.70 -7.28
N PHE A 131 -4.20 18.23 -6.36
CA PHE A 131 -3.73 17.48 -5.21
C PHE A 131 -4.87 17.09 -4.27
N ALA A 132 -5.89 17.94 -4.11
CA ALA A 132 -7.06 17.61 -3.30
C ALA A 132 -7.88 16.48 -3.94
N ILE A 133 -8.05 16.51 -5.27
CA ILE A 133 -8.75 15.45 -6.03
C ILE A 133 -7.97 14.14 -5.94
N ARG A 134 -6.67 14.18 -6.24
CA ARG A 134 -5.74 13.04 -6.12
C ARG A 134 -5.82 12.40 -4.75
N ASN A 135 -5.84 13.19 -3.68
CA ASN A 135 -5.86 12.68 -2.31
C ASN A 135 -7.12 11.86 -2.02
N LYS A 136 -8.27 12.17 -2.64
CA LYS A 136 -9.48 11.35 -2.52
C LYS A 136 -9.25 9.95 -3.06
N ILE A 137 -8.65 9.85 -4.25
CA ILE A 137 -8.32 8.56 -4.89
C ILE A 137 -7.42 7.72 -3.98
N ILE A 138 -6.44 8.33 -3.30
CA ILE A 138 -5.59 7.60 -2.33
C ILE A 138 -6.45 6.98 -1.23
N VAL A 139 -7.37 7.75 -0.65
CA VAL A 139 -8.24 7.28 0.45
C VAL A 139 -9.19 6.19 -0.06
N GLU A 140 -9.86 6.40 -1.17
CA GLU A 140 -10.84 5.46 -1.75
C GLU A 140 -10.23 4.13 -2.19
N LEU A 141 -8.96 4.15 -2.60
CA LEU A 141 -8.21 2.95 -2.91
C LEU A 141 -7.78 2.16 -1.67
N SER A 142 -7.83 2.76 -0.49
CA SER A 142 -7.17 2.24 0.69
C SER A 142 -8.18 1.73 1.70
N LYS A 143 -7.91 0.56 2.29
CA LYS A 143 -8.75 0.02 3.38
C LYS A 143 -8.67 0.89 4.64
N ILE A 144 -7.48 1.43 4.90
CA ILE A 144 -7.20 2.33 6.02
C ILE A 144 -6.22 3.42 5.55
N LEU A 145 -6.15 4.54 6.27
CA LEU A 145 -5.21 5.62 6.01
C LEU A 145 -4.23 5.78 7.19
N ILE A 146 -2.93 5.69 6.91
CA ILE A 146 -1.87 6.05 7.87
C ILE A 146 -1.42 7.48 7.60
N VAL A 147 -1.48 8.32 8.62
CA VAL A 147 -1.00 9.70 8.59
C VAL A 147 0.21 9.83 9.50
N ALA A 148 1.39 9.83 8.89
CA ALA A 148 2.63 9.72 9.63
C ALA A 148 3.07 11.03 10.30
N TYR A 149 2.74 12.19 9.73
CA TYR A 149 3.08 13.51 10.29
C TYR A 149 2.21 14.58 9.63
N ALA A 150 1.56 15.45 10.40
CA ALA A 150 0.75 16.55 9.88
C ALA A 150 0.62 17.70 10.88
N ASP A 151 0.75 18.93 10.39
CA ASP A 151 0.40 20.14 11.14
C ASP A 151 -1.07 20.53 10.86
N LYS A 152 -1.68 21.30 11.77
CA LYS A 152 -3.11 21.65 11.73
C LYS A 152 -3.57 22.35 10.43
N ASN A 153 -2.68 23.08 9.77
CA ASN A 153 -2.96 23.80 8.51
C ASN A 153 -2.32 23.15 7.28
N SER A 154 -1.86 21.90 7.39
CA SER A 154 -1.18 21.20 6.31
C SER A 154 -2.15 20.67 5.24
N GLY A 155 -1.65 20.52 4.00
CA GLY A 155 -2.42 19.90 2.92
C GLY A 155 -2.87 18.47 3.23
N THR A 156 -2.14 17.77 4.11
CA THR A 156 -2.46 16.43 4.60
C THR A 156 -3.80 16.38 5.33
N MET A 157 -4.20 17.47 6.01
CA MET A 157 -5.50 17.55 6.69
C MET A 157 -6.68 17.38 5.73
N ARG A 158 -6.52 17.69 4.43
CA ARG A 158 -7.56 17.45 3.43
C ARG A 158 -7.80 15.96 3.22
N SER A 159 -6.73 15.15 3.19
CA SER A 159 -6.84 13.68 3.09
C SER A 159 -7.50 13.11 4.35
N ILE A 160 -7.11 13.61 5.53
CA ILE A 160 -7.70 13.20 6.81
C ILE A 160 -9.20 13.49 6.84
N ASN A 161 -9.60 14.73 6.56
CA ASN A 161 -11.01 15.12 6.60
C ASN A 161 -11.85 14.31 5.60
N TYR A 162 -11.26 13.96 4.45
CA TYR A 162 -11.92 13.10 3.48
C TYR A 162 -12.07 11.66 4.00
N ALA A 163 -11.00 11.08 4.56
CA ALA A 163 -11.04 9.74 5.17
C ALA A 163 -12.08 9.64 6.28
N LEU A 164 -12.12 10.61 7.19
CA LEU A 164 -13.12 10.64 8.27
C LEU A 164 -14.55 10.77 7.73
N LYS A 165 -14.75 11.52 6.65
CA LYS A 165 -16.07 11.66 6.01
C LYS A 165 -16.51 10.37 5.29
N ASN A 166 -15.56 9.57 4.83
CA ASN A 166 -15.79 8.33 4.10
C ASN A 166 -15.67 7.08 5.01
N ASP A 167 -15.81 7.27 6.32
CA ASP A 167 -15.69 6.21 7.34
C ASP A 167 -14.43 5.32 7.18
N THR A 168 -13.35 5.90 6.66
CA THR A 168 -12.06 5.21 6.50
C THR A 168 -11.24 5.36 7.77
N ASP A 169 -10.89 4.24 8.39
CA ASP A 169 -10.09 4.25 9.62
C ASP A 169 -8.76 5.00 9.43
N VAL A 170 -8.52 5.98 10.31
CA VAL A 170 -7.29 6.76 10.32
C VAL A 170 -6.37 6.28 11.44
N TYR A 171 -5.13 5.96 11.08
CA TYR A 171 -4.06 5.62 12.00
C TYR A 171 -2.96 6.68 11.98
N VAL A 172 -2.39 6.97 13.14
CA VAL A 172 -1.32 7.97 13.28
C VAL A 172 -0.17 7.46 14.13
N LEU A 173 1.02 8.03 13.93
CA LEU A 173 2.13 7.80 14.84
C LEU A 173 1.97 8.68 16.10
N PRO A 174 2.26 8.16 17.31
CA PRO A 174 2.29 8.98 18.50
C PRO A 174 3.48 9.94 18.44
N HIS A 175 3.23 11.23 18.71
CA HIS A 175 4.25 12.27 18.72
C HIS A 175 4.33 12.97 20.07
N ARG A 176 5.47 13.60 20.33
CA ARG A 176 5.64 14.49 21.49
C ARG A 176 4.78 15.74 21.34
N LEU A 177 4.50 16.43 22.44
CA LEU A 177 3.90 17.75 22.41
C LEU A 177 4.77 18.72 21.58
N GLY A 178 4.13 19.58 20.78
CA GLY A 178 4.81 20.49 19.85
C GLY A 178 5.34 19.82 18.58
N GLN A 179 4.98 18.55 18.33
CA GLN A 179 5.28 17.85 17.08
C GLN A 179 4.00 17.27 16.49
N SER A 180 3.82 17.44 15.18
CA SER A 180 2.67 16.89 14.45
C SER A 180 1.32 17.23 15.12
N ASP A 181 1.11 18.52 15.39
CA ASP A 181 -0.06 18.98 16.15
C ASP A 181 -1.40 18.61 15.49
N GLY A 182 -1.41 18.39 14.17
CA GLY A 182 -2.57 17.88 13.46
C GLY A 182 -2.88 16.42 13.81
N THR A 183 -1.88 15.54 13.88
CA THR A 183 -2.13 14.14 14.27
C THR A 183 -2.44 14.00 15.76
N ASN A 184 -1.83 14.83 16.61
CA ASN A 184 -2.13 14.83 18.04
C ASN A 184 -3.56 15.31 18.32
N ASP A 185 -4.05 16.30 17.58
CA ASP A 185 -5.46 16.74 17.65
C ASP A 185 -6.44 15.61 17.29
N LEU A 186 -6.11 14.80 16.28
CA LEU A 186 -6.94 13.64 15.91
C LEU A 186 -7.02 12.60 17.03
N LEU A 187 -5.89 12.30 17.68
CA LEU A 187 -5.88 11.39 18.83
C LEU A 187 -6.69 11.95 20.00
N GLN A 188 -6.52 13.24 20.30
CA GLN A 188 -7.24 13.90 21.38
C GLN A 188 -8.76 13.84 21.19
N ARG A 189 -9.21 13.96 19.93
CA ARG A 189 -10.63 13.93 19.56
C ARG A 189 -11.20 12.54 19.35
N GLY A 190 -10.40 11.48 19.49
CA GLY A 190 -10.81 10.10 19.22
C GLY A 190 -11.11 9.83 17.75
N LEU A 191 -10.56 10.63 16.83
CA LEU A 191 -10.78 10.51 15.39
C LEU A 191 -9.72 9.64 14.69
N ALA A 192 -8.66 9.26 15.39
CA ALA A 192 -7.62 8.38 14.87
C ALA A 192 -7.14 7.40 15.94
N THR A 193 -6.59 6.27 15.49
CA THR A 193 -5.96 5.27 16.35
C THR A 193 -4.44 5.40 16.30
N ALA A 194 -3.78 5.48 17.45
CA ALA A 194 -2.32 5.52 17.51
C ALA A 194 -1.69 4.16 17.22
N ILE A 195 -0.58 4.17 16.47
CA ILE A 195 0.29 3.00 16.25
C ILE A 195 1.39 3.03 17.32
N TYR A 196 1.18 2.33 18.43
CA TYR A 196 2.17 2.21 19.51
C TYR A 196 3.18 1.08 19.30
N ASP A 197 2.79 0.06 18.53
CA ASP A 197 3.59 -1.12 18.26
C ASP A 197 3.43 -1.47 16.77
N VAL A 198 4.52 -1.34 16.02
CA VAL A 198 4.56 -1.55 14.57
C VAL A 198 4.25 -3.00 14.22
N ASP A 199 4.80 -3.96 14.97
CA ASP A 199 4.64 -5.38 14.67
C ASP A 199 3.22 -5.84 14.96
N LYS A 200 2.67 -5.42 16.11
CA LYS A 200 1.27 -5.67 16.44
C LYS A 200 0.34 -5.04 15.42
N PHE A 201 0.63 -3.80 14.98
CA PHE A 201 -0.16 -3.13 13.95
C PHE A 201 -0.13 -3.90 12.63
N VAL A 202 1.06 -4.24 12.11
CA VAL A 202 1.23 -4.98 10.86
C VAL A 202 0.52 -6.34 10.93
N SER A 203 0.62 -7.06 12.05
CA SER A 203 -0.01 -8.37 12.22
C SER A 203 -1.53 -8.40 12.03
N LYS A 204 -2.21 -7.26 12.27
CA LYS A 204 -3.65 -7.11 12.01
C LYS A 204 -3.99 -7.27 10.52
N PHE A 205 -3.06 -6.86 9.66
CA PHE A 205 -3.22 -6.89 8.22
C PHE A 205 -2.50 -8.07 7.58
N SER A 206 -1.53 -8.69 8.26
CA SER A 206 -0.93 -9.96 7.83
C SER A 206 -1.95 -11.11 7.79
N LYS A 207 -2.98 -11.06 8.65
CA LYS A 207 -4.10 -12.03 8.61
C LYS A 207 -5.02 -11.85 7.39
N ILE A 208 -4.89 -10.76 6.63
CA ILE A 208 -5.59 -10.56 5.35
C ILE A 208 -4.99 -11.49 4.27
N GLN A 209 -3.86 -12.16 4.54
CA GLN A 209 -3.25 -13.21 3.70
C GLN A 209 -3.46 -14.65 4.22
N LYS A 210 -4.51 -14.92 5.02
CA LYS A 210 -4.95 -16.31 5.18
C LYS A 210 -6.16 -16.68 4.31
N ASP A 211 -6.57 -15.76 3.45
CA ASP A 211 -7.68 -15.94 2.52
C ASP A 211 -7.42 -15.27 1.15
N ASP A 212 -6.15 -15.13 0.74
CA ASP A 212 -5.85 -15.03 -0.68
C ASP A 212 -5.92 -16.44 -1.26
N GLY A 213 -7.09 -16.76 -1.82
CA GLY A 213 -7.33 -17.88 -2.71
C GLY A 213 -6.46 -17.89 -3.99
N THR A 214 -5.18 -17.52 -3.89
CA THR A 214 -4.16 -18.26 -4.61
C THR A 214 -4.21 -19.68 -4.09
N ILE A 215 -4.89 -20.53 -4.86
CA ILE A 215 -4.67 -21.96 -4.88
C ILE A 215 -3.18 -22.17 -4.68
N ASP A 216 -2.95 -22.73 -3.52
CA ASP A 216 -1.71 -22.94 -2.85
C ASP A 216 -0.82 -23.75 -3.78
N GLY A 217 0.05 -23.09 -4.56
CA GLY A 217 0.88 -23.79 -5.55
C GLY A 217 1.69 -24.92 -4.92
N LEU A 218 1.98 -24.79 -3.62
CA LEU A 218 2.52 -25.85 -2.80
C LEU A 218 1.49 -26.95 -2.53
N LEU A 219 0.29 -26.66 -2.05
CA LEU A 219 -0.76 -27.68 -1.82
C LEU A 219 -1.20 -28.36 -3.12
N GLN A 220 -1.29 -27.65 -4.25
CA GLN A 220 -1.53 -28.22 -5.58
C GLN A 220 -0.36 -29.10 -6.05
N TYR A 221 0.88 -28.70 -5.77
CA TYR A 221 2.04 -29.56 -5.97
C TYR A 221 2.00 -30.79 -5.04
N CYS A 222 1.60 -30.63 -3.78
CA CYS A 222 1.43 -31.74 -2.85
C CYS A 222 0.31 -32.70 -3.27
N GLN A 223 -0.69 -32.26 -4.05
CA GLN A 223 -1.75 -33.13 -4.59
C GLN A 223 -1.18 -34.19 -5.55
N THR A 224 0.00 -33.95 -6.14
CA THR A 224 0.65 -34.93 -7.01
C THR A 224 1.42 -36.00 -6.24
N ASN A 225 1.33 -36.02 -4.90
CA ASN A 225 2.09 -36.89 -4.01
C ASN A 225 3.61 -36.88 -4.30
N PRO A 226 4.26 -35.71 -4.25
CA PRO A 226 5.68 -35.57 -4.55
C PRO A 226 6.56 -36.21 -3.47
N VAL A 227 7.80 -36.52 -3.85
CA VAL A 227 8.83 -36.97 -2.91
C VAL A 227 9.23 -35.80 -2.01
N TYR A 228 9.36 -36.07 -0.71
CA TYR A 228 9.63 -35.04 0.31
C TYR A 228 10.90 -34.23 0.04
N ASP A 229 11.99 -34.89 -0.37
CA ASP A 229 13.27 -34.23 -0.64
C ASP A 229 13.21 -33.29 -1.86
N GLU A 230 12.44 -33.65 -2.88
CA GLU A 230 12.18 -32.79 -4.05
C GLU A 230 11.36 -31.56 -3.66
N ALA A 231 10.34 -31.78 -2.83
CA ALA A 231 9.49 -30.72 -2.31
C ALA A 231 10.26 -29.72 -1.44
N ILE A 232 11.18 -30.20 -0.59
CA ILE A 232 12.07 -29.34 0.20
C ILE A 232 13.02 -28.56 -0.72
N SER A 233 13.57 -29.20 -1.75
CA SER A 233 14.47 -28.55 -2.70
C SER A 233 13.78 -27.41 -3.45
N GLN A 234 12.47 -27.55 -3.73
CA GLN A 234 11.69 -26.58 -4.48
C GLN A 234 11.04 -25.49 -3.59
N TYR A 235 10.54 -25.85 -2.41
CA TYR A 235 9.72 -24.96 -1.57
C TYR A 235 10.34 -24.62 -0.19
N GLY A 236 11.46 -25.25 0.16
CA GLY A 236 12.25 -24.93 1.35
C GLY A 236 11.46 -25.02 2.65
N ALA A 237 11.58 -23.97 3.48
CA ALA A 237 10.98 -23.90 4.81
C ALA A 237 9.44 -24.08 4.82
N LYS A 238 8.75 -23.79 3.70
CA LYS A 238 7.29 -23.89 3.60
C LYS A 238 6.77 -25.33 3.77
N ILE A 239 7.56 -26.34 3.39
CA ILE A 239 7.19 -27.75 3.61
C ILE A 239 7.03 -28.03 5.10
N PHE A 240 7.99 -27.59 5.92
CA PHE A 240 7.94 -27.75 7.36
C PHE A 240 6.80 -26.97 7.99
N GLU A 241 6.51 -25.76 7.51
CA GLU A 241 5.38 -24.96 7.98
C GLU A 241 4.04 -25.67 7.74
N TYR A 242 3.87 -26.35 6.60
CA TYR A 242 2.63 -27.02 6.24
C TYR A 242 2.44 -28.34 7.00
N GLU A 243 3.53 -29.05 7.24
CA GLU A 243 3.56 -30.23 8.09
C GLU A 243 3.22 -29.88 9.55
N LEU A 244 3.81 -28.80 10.10
CA LEU A 244 3.49 -28.29 11.44
C LEU A 244 2.05 -27.80 11.58
N GLN A 245 1.48 -27.27 10.49
CA GLN A 245 0.08 -26.84 10.44
C GLN A 245 -0.91 -27.99 10.24
N GLY A 246 -0.44 -29.23 10.00
CA GLY A 246 -1.29 -30.39 9.69
C GLY A 246 -2.00 -30.30 8.35
N LYS A 247 -1.50 -29.49 7.41
CA LYS A 247 -2.05 -29.40 6.04
C LYS A 247 -1.58 -30.56 5.16
N ILE A 248 -0.39 -31.07 5.46
CA ILE A 248 0.23 -32.21 4.80
C ILE A 248 0.84 -33.13 5.85
N TYR A 249 1.06 -34.38 5.49
CA TYR A 249 1.85 -35.32 6.28
C TYR A 249 2.76 -36.16 5.36
N VAL A 250 3.89 -36.60 5.89
CA VAL A 250 4.84 -37.43 5.15
C VAL A 250 4.64 -38.90 5.52
N LYS A 251 4.43 -39.75 4.53
CA LYS A 251 4.35 -41.20 4.71
C LYS A 251 5.18 -41.89 3.65
N ASN A 252 6.12 -42.74 4.08
CA ASN A 252 7.07 -43.43 3.19
C ASN A 252 7.84 -42.48 2.26
N GLY A 253 8.24 -41.30 2.75
CA GLY A 253 8.99 -40.30 1.97
C GLY A 253 8.15 -39.52 0.94
N ILE A 254 6.83 -39.72 0.93
CA ILE A 254 5.89 -39.06 0.02
C ILE A 254 5.01 -38.10 0.81
N ILE A 255 4.85 -36.89 0.30
CA ILE A 255 3.93 -35.91 0.87
C ILE A 255 2.50 -36.26 0.50
N ASN A 256 1.63 -36.32 1.50
CA ASN A 256 0.19 -36.51 1.35
C ASN A 256 -0.53 -35.29 1.94
N ILE A 257 -1.70 -34.97 1.42
CA ILE A 257 -2.56 -33.91 1.96
C ILE A 257 -3.55 -34.56 2.93
N GLN A 258 -3.87 -33.85 4.01
CA GLN A 258 -4.85 -34.30 5.00
C GLN A 258 -6.29 -33.95 4.58
#